data_AF-A0A1H7QKR8-F1
#
_entry.id   AF-A0A1H7QKR8-F1
#
_cell.length_a   1.000
_cell.length_b   1.000
_cell.length_c   1.000
_cell.angle_alpha   90.00
_cell.angle_beta   90.00
_cell.angle_gamma   90.00
#
_symmetry.space_group_name_H-M   'P 1'
#
loop_
_entity.id
_entity.type
_entity.pdbx_description
1 polymer ?
#
loop_
_entity_poly.entity_id
_entity_poly.type
_entity_poly.pdbx_seq_one_letter_code
_entity_poly.pdbx_strand_id
1 'polypeptide(L)'
;MSSPRSPVPLKYQVAVLLAGAHLALAACSAANLKPFKDWGTPGRFVQAYAQLTGTSSRFSFFAPGVAPETKVTFEIHKASGEVIQDDFTSGNEEMNLRVHSMLIRFALKDIQDSLARSWGAAMFGRHPDARSVTVIVYAFALPPMEGYRAGERPEWKEQYRAVLERRPASRSASLSPVAP
;
A
#
# COMPACT_ATOMS: atom_id res chain seq x y z
N MET A 1 1.58 59.85 -2.31
CA MET A 1 0.35 59.68 -3.12
C MET A 1 0.10 58.19 -3.27
N SER A 2 -0.89 57.65 -2.54
CA SER A 2 -1.21 56.22 -2.57
C SER A 2 -2.31 55.99 -3.60
N SER A 3 -2.02 55.25 -4.67
CA SER A 3 -3.02 54.88 -5.67
C SER A 3 -4.17 54.07 -5.03
N PRO A 4 -5.43 54.33 -5.40
CA PRO A 4 -6.56 53.51 -4.95
C PRO A 4 -6.41 52.10 -5.52
N ARG A 5 -6.39 51.09 -4.64
CA ARG A 5 -6.41 49.68 -5.05
C ARG A 5 -7.74 49.41 -5.74
N SER A 6 -7.70 48.98 -7.00
CA SER A 6 -8.89 48.52 -7.73
C SER A 6 -9.55 47.36 -6.95
N PRO A 7 -10.89 47.34 -6.81
CA PRO A 7 -11.57 46.28 -6.08
C PRO A 7 -11.31 44.94 -6.76
N VAL A 8 -10.87 43.96 -5.96
CA VAL A 8 -10.55 42.62 -6.45
C VAL A 8 -11.84 41.97 -6.96
N PRO A 9 -11.90 41.51 -8.22
CA PRO A 9 -13.12 40.89 -8.76
C PRO A 9 -13.56 39.68 -7.94
N LEU A 10 -14.88 39.51 -7.74
CA LEU A 10 -15.47 38.47 -6.90
C LEU A 10 -14.95 37.05 -7.20
N LYS A 11 -14.69 36.74 -8.48
CA LYS A 11 -14.12 35.46 -8.92
C LYS A 11 -12.78 35.13 -8.26
N TYR A 12 -11.91 36.12 -8.07
CA TYR A 12 -10.61 35.92 -7.44
C TYR A 12 -10.74 35.79 -5.92
N GLN A 13 -11.69 36.50 -5.32
CA GLN A 13 -12.00 36.36 -3.90
C GLN A 13 -12.48 34.93 -3.57
N VAL A 14 -13.38 34.39 -4.39
CA VAL A 14 -13.87 33.01 -4.26
C VAL A 14 -12.73 32.00 -4.46
N ALA A 15 -11.88 32.19 -5.48
CA ALA A 15 -10.74 31.31 -5.72
C ALA A 15 -9.75 31.30 -4.54
N VAL A 16 -9.45 32.47 -3.95
CA VAL A 16 -8.57 32.59 -2.78
C VAL A 16 -9.18 31.91 -1.55
N LEU A 17 -10.49 32.07 -1.32
CA LEU A 17 -11.19 31.40 -0.23
C LEU A 17 -11.15 29.87 -0.38
N LEU A 18 -11.40 29.36 -1.59
CA LEU A 18 -11.33 27.92 -1.87
C LEU A 18 -9.90 27.38 -1.68
N ALA A 19 -8.89 28.09 -2.18
CA ALA A 19 -7.49 27.72 -1.99
C ALA A 19 -7.09 27.73 -0.50
N GLY A 20 -7.52 28.76 0.25
CA GLY A 20 -7.28 28.86 1.69
C GLY A 20 -7.96 27.75 2.47
N ALA A 21 -9.20 27.41 2.15
CA ALA A 21 -9.92 26.30 2.77
C ALA A 21 -9.24 24.95 2.49
N HIS A 22 -8.80 24.72 1.26
CA HIS A 22 -8.04 23.52 0.88
C HIS A 22 -6.72 23.41 1.65
N LEU A 23 -5.96 24.51 1.75
CA LEU A 23 -4.71 24.57 2.52
C LEU A 23 -4.93 24.32 4.02
N ALA A 24 -6.00 24.88 4.59
CA ALA A 24 -6.36 24.64 5.98
C ALA A 24 -6.71 23.16 6.23
N LEU A 25 -7.43 22.51 5.32
CA LEU A 25 -7.70 21.08 5.40
C LEU A 25 -6.41 20.25 5.33
N ALA A 26 -5.50 20.59 4.43
CA ALA A 26 -4.20 19.94 4.33
C ALA A 26 -3.37 20.11 5.61
N ALA A 27 -3.32 21.33 6.17
CA ALA A 27 -2.61 21.62 7.41
C ALA A 27 -3.20 20.87 8.62
N CYS A 28 -4.54 20.83 8.77
CA CYS A 28 -5.21 20.04 9.80
C CYS A 28 -4.89 18.54 9.70
N SER A 29 -4.85 18.00 8.48
CA SER A 29 -4.49 16.60 8.21
C SER A 29 -3.04 16.30 8.63
N ALA A 30 -2.11 17.20 8.28
CA ALA A 30 -0.71 17.13 8.70
C ALA A 30 -0.56 17.19 10.23
N ALA A 31 -1.34 18.04 10.91
CA ALA A 31 -1.33 18.21 12.36
C ALA A 31 -2.12 17.14 13.15
N ASN A 32 -2.70 16.14 12.47
CA ASN A 32 -3.52 15.09 13.09
C ASN A 32 -4.80 15.59 13.80
N LEU A 33 -5.28 16.75 13.41
CA LEU A 33 -6.54 17.28 13.89
C LEU A 33 -7.68 16.70 13.04
N LYS A 34 -8.73 16.19 13.70
CA LYS A 34 -9.94 15.69 13.05
C LYS A 34 -11.14 16.60 13.36
N PRO A 35 -11.11 17.88 12.95
CA PRO A 35 -12.12 18.86 13.35
C PRO A 35 -13.54 18.51 12.88
N PHE A 36 -13.68 17.69 11.83
CA PHE A 36 -14.96 17.36 11.20
C PHE A 36 -15.42 15.93 11.44
N LYS A 37 -14.77 15.16 12.33
CA LYS A 37 -15.13 13.75 12.58
C LYS A 37 -16.57 13.60 13.11
N ASP A 38 -17.04 14.58 13.89
CA ASP A 38 -18.32 14.52 14.60
C ASP A 38 -19.45 15.27 13.86
N TRP A 39 -19.19 15.79 12.65
CA TRP A 39 -20.14 16.62 11.90
C TRP A 39 -21.13 15.82 11.03
N GLY A 40 -21.27 14.51 11.24
CA GLY A 40 -22.25 13.67 10.52
C GLY A 40 -22.11 13.75 9.00
N THR A 41 -23.20 14.06 8.29
CA THR A 41 -23.28 14.09 6.81
C THR A 41 -22.31 15.10 6.16
N PRO A 42 -22.22 16.37 6.60
CA PRO A 42 -21.20 17.31 6.14
C PRO A 42 -19.76 16.78 6.30
N GLY A 43 -19.47 16.11 7.41
CA GLY A 43 -18.15 15.50 7.65
C GLY A 43 -17.77 14.45 6.62
N ARG A 44 -18.75 13.68 6.11
CA ARG A 44 -18.53 12.68 5.05
C ARG A 44 -18.16 13.32 3.72
N PHE A 45 -18.77 14.45 3.35
CA PHE A 45 -18.40 15.19 2.14
C PHE A 45 -16.99 15.75 2.22
N VAL A 46 -16.61 16.34 3.36
CA VAL A 46 -15.25 16.81 3.60
C VAL A 46 -14.25 15.65 3.53
N GLN A 47 -14.61 14.49 4.09
CA GLN A 47 -13.76 13.30 4.03
C GLN A 47 -13.62 12.74 2.60
N ALA A 48 -14.70 12.69 1.83
CA ALA A 48 -14.66 12.26 0.42
C ALA A 48 -13.84 13.24 -0.43
N TYR A 49 -13.99 14.55 -0.21
CA TYR A 49 -13.18 15.57 -0.85
C TYR A 49 -11.70 15.43 -0.49
N ALA A 50 -11.38 15.18 0.79
CA ALA A 50 -10.00 15.00 1.25
C ALA A 50 -9.35 13.73 0.69
N GLN A 51 -10.13 12.65 0.50
CA GLN A 51 -9.69 11.42 -0.16
C GLN A 51 -9.43 11.67 -1.65
N LEU A 52 -10.37 12.34 -2.34
CA LEU A 52 -10.27 12.63 -3.77
C LEU A 52 -9.09 13.56 -4.11
N THR A 53 -8.89 14.59 -3.28
CA THR A 53 -7.80 15.56 -3.48
C THR A 53 -6.47 15.13 -2.88
N GLY A 54 -6.44 13.98 -2.21
CA GLY A 54 -5.24 13.46 -1.58
C GLY A 54 -4.79 14.23 -0.34
N THR A 55 -5.53 15.23 0.15
CA THR A 55 -5.19 15.94 1.40
C THR A 55 -5.31 15.04 2.65
N SER A 56 -5.99 13.90 2.54
CA SER A 56 -5.96 12.86 3.57
C SER A 56 -4.68 12.02 3.56
N SER A 57 -3.84 12.14 2.53
CA SER A 57 -2.57 11.42 2.43
C SER A 57 -1.58 12.01 3.42
N ARG A 58 -0.81 11.12 4.07
CA ARG A 58 0.15 11.49 5.10
C ARG A 58 1.53 11.07 4.64
N PHE A 59 2.44 12.02 4.59
CA PHE A 59 3.83 11.78 4.24
C PHE A 59 4.69 11.90 5.50
N SER A 60 4.84 10.79 6.21
CA SER A 60 5.71 10.71 7.37
C SER A 60 7.05 10.12 6.92
N PHE A 61 7.98 10.95 6.47
CA PHE A 61 9.31 10.46 6.08
C PHE A 61 10.26 10.24 7.28
N PHE A 62 9.99 10.87 8.43
CA PHE A 62 10.87 10.83 9.61
C PHE A 62 10.14 10.83 10.98
N ALA A 63 8.86 10.46 11.02
CA ALA A 63 8.07 10.46 12.26
C ALA A 63 8.10 9.09 12.96
N PRO A 64 8.06 9.03 14.31
CA PRO A 64 7.82 7.76 15.01
C PRO A 64 6.50 7.15 14.49
N GLY A 65 6.59 5.93 13.94
CA GLY A 65 5.45 5.24 13.32
C GLY A 65 5.37 5.30 11.78
N VAL A 66 6.45 5.69 11.07
CA VAL A 66 6.55 5.35 9.63
C VAL A 66 6.44 3.84 9.49
N ALA A 67 5.59 3.38 8.56
CA ALA A 67 5.53 1.96 8.25
C ALA A 67 6.93 1.49 7.80
N PRO A 68 7.46 0.41 8.39
CA PRO A 68 8.78 -0.09 8.01
C PRO A 68 8.78 -0.44 6.51
N GLU A 69 9.94 -0.29 5.87
CA GLU A 69 10.09 -0.70 4.48
C GLU A 69 9.72 -2.18 4.34
N THR A 70 8.89 -2.50 3.34
CA THR A 70 8.41 -3.86 3.11
C THR A 70 9.13 -4.45 1.90
N LYS A 71 9.72 -5.63 2.10
CA LYS A 71 10.33 -6.43 1.03
C LYS A 71 9.60 -7.77 0.92
N VAL A 72 9.32 -8.22 -0.29
CA VAL A 72 8.73 -9.53 -0.55
C VAL A 72 9.69 -10.37 -1.39
N THR A 73 9.89 -11.62 -0.97
CA THR A 73 10.72 -12.60 -1.67
C THR A 73 9.93 -13.89 -1.83
N PHE A 74 10.23 -14.63 -2.89
CA PHE A 74 9.57 -15.88 -3.23
C PHE A 74 10.58 -17.00 -3.27
N GLU A 75 10.36 -18.06 -2.50
CA GLU A 75 11.08 -19.33 -2.68
C GLU A 75 10.19 -20.25 -3.51
N ILE A 76 10.68 -20.63 -4.68
CA ILE A 76 9.95 -21.44 -5.65
C ILE A 76 10.53 -22.84 -5.63
N HIS A 77 9.71 -23.81 -5.25
CA HIS A 77 10.07 -25.21 -5.29
C HIS A 77 9.55 -25.82 -6.59
N LYS A 78 10.48 -26.20 -7.47
CA LYS A 78 10.15 -26.81 -8.76
C LYS A 78 9.84 -28.29 -8.62
N ALA A 79 9.15 -28.84 -9.62
CA ALA A 79 8.89 -30.28 -9.72
C ALA A 79 10.18 -31.12 -9.81
N SER A 80 11.28 -30.55 -10.31
CA SER A 80 12.60 -31.18 -10.35
C SER A 80 13.26 -31.35 -8.98
N GLY A 81 12.73 -30.71 -7.93
CA GLY A 81 13.36 -30.62 -6.61
C GLY A 81 14.30 -29.42 -6.45
N GLU A 82 14.56 -28.65 -7.51
CA GLU A 82 15.29 -27.39 -7.45
C GLU A 82 14.50 -26.33 -6.66
N VAL A 83 15.20 -25.56 -5.84
CA VAL A 83 14.65 -24.39 -5.13
C VAL A 83 15.35 -23.14 -5.65
N ILE A 84 14.56 -22.18 -6.14
CA ILE A 84 15.07 -20.89 -6.60
C ILE A 84 14.44 -19.75 -5.81
N GLN A 85 15.17 -18.65 -5.67
CA GLN A 85 14.62 -17.40 -5.18
C GLN A 85 14.26 -16.47 -6.34
N ASP A 86 13.14 -15.79 -6.22
CA ASP A 86 12.69 -14.76 -7.16
C ASP A 86 12.05 -13.59 -6.41
N ASP A 87 11.90 -12.47 -7.10
CA ASP A 87 11.29 -11.24 -6.61
C ASP A 87 10.34 -10.63 -7.67
N PHE A 88 9.61 -9.58 -7.28
CA PHE A 88 8.82 -8.79 -8.21
C PHE A 88 9.63 -7.60 -8.75
N THR A 89 10.75 -7.88 -9.40
CA THR A 89 11.44 -6.87 -10.20
C THR A 89 11.01 -6.95 -11.66
N SER A 90 10.85 -5.79 -12.28
CA SER A 90 10.60 -5.61 -13.71
C SER A 90 11.71 -4.72 -14.27
N GLY A 91 12.05 -4.89 -15.55
CA GLY A 91 12.89 -3.93 -16.26
C GLY A 91 12.22 -2.56 -16.48
N ASN A 92 10.94 -2.41 -16.14
CA ASN A 92 10.21 -1.14 -16.18
C ASN A 92 10.05 -0.56 -14.78
N GLU A 93 10.64 0.62 -14.56
CA GLU A 93 10.60 1.33 -13.27
C GLU A 93 9.19 1.75 -12.83
N GLU A 94 8.30 2.11 -13.76
CA GLU A 94 6.91 2.44 -13.42
C GLU A 94 6.18 1.22 -12.86
N MET A 95 6.48 0.03 -13.39
CA MET A 95 5.95 -1.23 -12.87
C MET A 95 6.50 -1.50 -11.47
N ASN A 96 7.80 -1.27 -11.25
CA ASN A 96 8.42 -1.44 -9.93
C ASN A 96 7.77 -0.52 -8.88
N LEU A 97 7.52 0.76 -9.22
CA LEU A 97 6.83 1.70 -8.35
C LEU A 97 5.39 1.27 -8.04
N ARG A 98 4.69 0.73 -9.05
CA ARG A 98 3.32 0.22 -8.88
C ARG A 98 3.28 -0.99 -7.96
N VAL A 99 4.19 -1.95 -8.17
CA VAL A 99 4.36 -3.12 -7.29
C VAL A 99 4.67 -2.67 -5.88
N HIS A 100 5.64 -1.77 -5.69
CA HIS A 100 6.02 -1.25 -4.38
C HIS A 100 4.82 -0.61 -3.65
N SER A 101 4.02 0.19 -4.36
CA SER A 101 2.79 0.78 -3.81
C SER A 101 1.77 -0.27 -3.36
N MET A 102 1.70 -1.43 -4.04
CA MET A 102 0.88 -2.56 -3.61
C MET A 102 1.48 -3.26 -2.38
N LEU A 103 2.81 -3.43 -2.32
CA LEU A 103 3.50 -4.05 -1.19
C LEU A 103 3.31 -3.25 0.11
N ILE A 104 3.28 -1.91 0.04
CA ILE A 104 3.00 -1.05 1.20
C ILE A 104 1.66 -1.40 1.86
N ARG A 105 0.66 -1.85 1.09
CA ARG A 105 -0.66 -2.23 1.64
C ARG A 105 -0.62 -3.52 2.45
N PHE A 106 0.47 -4.29 2.42
CA PHE A 106 0.62 -5.50 3.22
C PHE A 106 0.59 -5.24 4.73
N ALA A 107 0.80 -4.00 5.17
CA ALA A 107 0.62 -3.61 6.57
C ALA A 107 -0.83 -3.81 7.07
N LEU A 108 -1.81 -3.92 6.17
CA LEU A 108 -3.21 -4.20 6.51
C LEU A 108 -3.41 -5.70 6.73
N LYS A 109 -3.51 -6.12 8.00
CA LYS A 109 -3.62 -7.53 8.41
C LYS A 109 -4.74 -8.30 7.69
N ASP A 110 -5.90 -7.66 7.49
CA ASP A 110 -7.10 -8.31 6.95
C ASP A 110 -6.96 -8.77 5.49
N ILE A 111 -5.96 -8.27 4.76
CA ILE A 111 -5.77 -8.59 3.34
C ILE A 111 -4.46 -9.34 3.05
N GLN A 112 -3.65 -9.64 4.06
CA GLN A 112 -2.33 -10.26 3.88
C GLN A 112 -2.41 -11.59 3.12
N ASP A 113 -3.32 -12.48 3.53
CA ASP A 113 -3.50 -13.78 2.89
C ASP A 113 -3.98 -13.66 1.43
N SER A 114 -4.90 -12.73 1.17
CA SER A 114 -5.42 -12.50 -0.17
C SER A 114 -4.35 -11.93 -1.10
N LEU A 115 -3.51 -11.03 -0.60
CA LEU A 115 -2.34 -10.50 -1.32
C LEU A 115 -1.30 -11.61 -1.57
N ALA A 116 -0.92 -12.37 -0.54
CA ALA A 116 0.03 -13.45 -0.65
C ALA A 116 -0.42 -14.50 -1.69
N ARG A 117 -1.70 -14.89 -1.67
CA ARG A 117 -2.28 -15.79 -2.69
C ARG A 117 -2.23 -15.20 -4.09
N SER A 118 -2.56 -13.91 -4.25
CA SER A 118 -2.53 -13.24 -5.55
C SER A 118 -1.10 -13.18 -6.11
N TRP A 119 -0.12 -12.89 -5.26
CA TRP A 119 1.29 -12.88 -5.62
C TRP A 119 1.81 -14.28 -5.94
N GLY A 120 1.45 -15.27 -5.14
CA GLY A 120 1.79 -16.67 -5.41
C GLY A 120 1.20 -17.16 -6.73
N ALA A 121 -0.04 -16.79 -7.05
CA ALA A 121 -0.66 -17.10 -8.34
C ALA A 121 0.12 -16.47 -9.50
N ALA A 122 0.58 -15.22 -9.36
CA ALA A 122 1.43 -14.58 -10.36
C ALA A 122 2.77 -15.33 -10.53
N MET A 123 3.39 -15.78 -9.43
CA MET A 123 4.63 -16.56 -9.51
C MET A 123 4.43 -17.95 -10.13
N PHE A 124 3.29 -18.61 -9.87
CA PHE A 124 2.94 -19.84 -10.59
C PHE A 124 2.75 -19.63 -12.10
N GLY A 125 2.37 -18.42 -12.53
CA GLY A 125 2.34 -18.03 -13.93
C GLY A 125 3.73 -17.84 -14.54
N ARG A 126 4.66 -17.23 -13.78
CA ARG A 126 6.07 -17.04 -14.19
C ARG A 126 6.88 -18.33 -14.18
N HIS A 127 6.55 -19.26 -13.28
CA HIS A 127 7.23 -20.55 -13.09
C HIS A 127 6.24 -21.70 -13.25
N PRO A 128 5.95 -22.13 -14.50
CA PRO A 128 4.96 -23.17 -14.78
C PRO A 128 5.29 -24.54 -14.14
N ASP A 129 6.58 -24.81 -13.92
CA ASP A 129 7.13 -26.01 -13.30
C ASP A 129 7.15 -25.95 -11.76
N ALA A 130 6.77 -24.81 -11.16
CA ALA A 130 6.67 -24.67 -9.71
C ALA A 130 5.58 -25.57 -9.13
N ARG A 131 5.96 -26.41 -8.17
CA ARG A 131 5.06 -27.23 -7.34
C ARG A 131 4.49 -26.41 -6.18
N SER A 132 5.34 -25.63 -5.53
CA SER A 132 4.93 -24.70 -4.49
C SER A 132 5.72 -23.39 -4.57
N VAL A 133 5.10 -22.34 -4.06
CA VAL A 133 5.70 -21.01 -3.91
C VAL A 133 5.53 -20.60 -2.46
N THR A 134 6.63 -20.32 -1.78
CA THR A 134 6.64 -19.72 -0.45
C THR A 134 6.77 -18.22 -0.59
N VAL A 135 5.75 -17.49 -0.15
CA VAL A 135 5.76 -16.03 -0.08
C VAL A 135 6.31 -15.62 1.28
N ILE A 136 7.39 -14.85 1.30
CA ILE A 136 8.01 -14.35 2.52
C ILE A 136 8.00 -12.83 2.48
N VAL A 137 7.44 -12.21 3.51
CA VAL A 137 7.41 -10.76 3.64
C VAL A 137 8.28 -10.34 4.82
N TYR A 138 9.22 -9.44 4.54
CA TYR A 138 10.09 -8.82 5.51
C TYR A 138 9.69 -7.37 5.73
N ALA A 139 9.81 -6.93 6.98
CA ALA A 139 9.78 -5.51 7.34
C ALA A 139 11.15 -5.08 7.84
N PHE A 140 11.59 -3.89 7.41
CA PHE A 140 12.83 -3.31 7.89
C PHE A 140 12.63 -2.69 9.27
N ALA A 141 13.13 -3.37 10.30
CA ALA A 141 13.03 -2.92 11.68
C ALA A 141 14.13 -1.89 11.98
N LEU A 142 13.74 -0.62 12.05
CA LEU A 142 14.60 0.46 12.50
C LEU A 142 14.53 0.59 14.03
N PRO A 143 15.67 0.46 14.76
CA PRO A 143 15.67 0.69 16.20
C PRO A 143 15.43 2.17 16.51
N PRO A 144 14.90 2.49 17.71
CA PRO A 144 14.88 3.87 18.18
C PRO A 144 16.30 4.44 18.30
N MET A 145 16.43 5.77 18.26
CA MET A 145 17.76 6.43 18.32
C MET A 145 18.56 6.06 19.57
N GLU A 146 17.89 5.82 20.69
CA GLU A 146 18.53 5.33 21.92
C GLU A 146 19.13 3.93 21.74
N GLY A 147 18.35 2.99 21.20
CA GLY A 147 18.83 1.65 20.87
C GLY A 147 19.97 1.67 19.86
N TYR A 148 19.88 2.51 18.83
CA TYR A 148 20.96 2.67 17.85
C TYR A 148 22.28 3.13 18.49
N ARG A 149 22.19 4.09 19.43
CA ARG A 149 23.35 4.56 20.21
C ARG A 149 23.89 3.50 21.16
N ALA A 150 23.03 2.64 21.69
CA ALA A 150 23.41 1.48 22.50
C ALA A 150 24.01 0.32 21.68
N GLY A 151 24.04 0.43 20.36
CA GLY A 151 24.66 -0.55 19.46
C GLY A 151 23.67 -1.40 18.66
N GLU A 152 22.36 -1.25 18.87
CA GLU A 152 21.35 -1.90 18.04
C GLU A 152 21.50 -1.45 16.58
N ARG A 153 21.19 -2.34 15.65
CA ARG A 153 21.31 -2.07 14.22
C ARG A 153 20.01 -2.40 13.49
N PRO A 154 19.70 -1.67 12.40
CA PRO A 154 18.57 -2.01 11.56
C PRO A 154 18.70 -3.42 10.99
N GLU A 155 17.59 -4.15 10.93
CA GLU A 155 17.56 -5.51 10.40
C GLU A 155 16.25 -5.81 9.67
N TRP A 156 16.30 -6.74 8.71
CA TRP A 156 15.11 -7.27 8.06
C TRP A 156 14.50 -8.36 8.95
N LYS A 157 13.27 -8.13 9.39
CA LYS A 157 12.50 -9.12 10.17
C LYS A 157 11.43 -9.75 9.31
N GLU A 158 11.38 -11.06 9.27
CA GLU A 158 10.23 -11.77 8.70
C GLU A 158 8.97 -11.39 9.48
N GLN A 159 7.96 -10.91 8.76
CA GLN A 159 6.66 -10.56 9.32
C GLN A 159 5.58 -11.56 8.92
N TYR A 160 5.78 -12.25 7.79
CA TYR A 160 4.79 -13.16 7.25
C TYR A 160 5.46 -14.21 6.36
N ARG A 161 4.91 -15.42 6.41
CA ARG A 161 5.26 -16.53 5.55
C ARG A 161 4.02 -17.33 5.21
N ALA A 162 3.84 -17.61 3.92
CA ALA A 162 2.80 -18.52 3.45
C ALA A 162 3.35 -19.44 2.37
N VAL A 163 3.13 -20.75 2.53
CA VAL A 163 3.42 -21.75 1.52
C VAL A 163 2.15 -21.98 0.71
N LEU A 164 2.25 -21.80 -0.60
CA LEU A 164 1.17 -22.00 -1.53
C LEU A 164 1.53 -23.17 -2.42
N GLU A 165 0.65 -24.16 -2.49
CA GLU A 165 0.81 -25.29 -3.39
C GLU A 165 0.00 -25.08 -4.67
N ARG A 166 0.53 -25.57 -5.80
CA ARG A 166 -0.20 -25.55 -7.06
C ARG A 166 -1.38 -26.51 -6.92
N ARG A 167 -2.59 -25.96 -6.93
CA ARG A 167 -3.81 -26.78 -6.96
C ARG A 167 -3.82 -27.59 -8.27
N PRO A 168 -3.95 -28.92 -8.23
CA PRO A 168 -4.21 -29.69 -9.44
C PRO A 168 -5.53 -29.18 -10.03
N ALA A 169 -5.60 -29.03 -11.36
CA ALA A 169 -6.83 -28.62 -12.03
C ALA A 169 -7.93 -29.61 -11.61
N SER A 170 -8.92 -29.12 -10.85
CA SER A 170 -10.10 -29.92 -10.53
C SER A 170 -10.79 -30.21 -11.85
N ARG A 171 -10.83 -31.49 -12.23
CA ARG A 171 -11.61 -31.98 -13.37
C ARG A 171 -13.00 -31.35 -13.29
N SER A 172 -13.34 -30.51 -14.25
CA SER A 172 -14.61 -29.81 -14.33
C SER A 172 -15.73 -30.79 -13.99
N ALA A 173 -16.57 -30.43 -13.01
CA ALA A 173 -17.72 -31.21 -12.62
C ALA A 173 -18.47 -31.63 -13.89
N SER A 174 -18.49 -32.94 -14.16
CA SER A 174 -19.31 -33.52 -15.20
C SER A 174 -20.76 -33.10 -14.92
N LEU A 175 -21.30 -32.22 -15.76
CA LEU A 175 -22.74 -32.01 -15.84
C LEU A 175 -23.36 -33.37 -16.18
N SER A 176 -23.99 -33.99 -15.19
CA SER A 176 -24.84 -35.15 -15.43
C SER A 176 -25.95 -34.72 -16.40
N PRO A 177 -26.19 -35.46 -17.50
CA PRO A 177 -27.32 -35.17 -18.37
C PRO A 177 -28.60 -35.41 -17.57
N VAL A 178 -29.47 -34.41 -17.54
CA VAL A 178 -30.85 -34.55 -17.09
C VAL A 178 -31.54 -35.50 -18.07
N ALA A 179 -31.97 -36.66 -17.57
CA ALA A 179 -32.76 -37.63 -18.33
C ALA A 179 -34.18 -37.06 -18.60
N PRO A 180 -34.78 -37.40 -19.76
CA PRO A 180 -36.05 -36.82 -20.22
C PRO A 180 -37.27 -37.19 -19.37
#